data_AF-A0AAW2VDS6-F1
#
_entry.id   AF-A0AAW2VDS6-F1
#
_cell.length_a   1.000
_cell.length_b   1.000
_cell.length_c   1.000
_cell.angle_alpha   90.00
_cell.angle_beta   90.00
_cell.angle_gamma   90.00
#
_symmetry.space_group_name_H-M   'P 1'
#
loop_
_entity.id
_entity.type
_entity.pdbx_description
1 polymer ?
#
loop_
_entity_poly.entity_id
_entity_poly.type
_entity_poly.pdbx_seq_one_letter_code
_entity_poly.pdbx_strand_id
1 'polypeptide(L)'
;MAVALSRTLLDLSKLEPLDGTNFKRWSQKLLIFFEQLDVDYVLFTDPLENPHQTTNTSTAIVTDSQTETNRPNDELKAKYERDNKTVRGHLLNHMTNTLFDLFVNQKSAKDIWNTLETR
;
A
#
# COMPACT_ATOMS: atom_id res chain seq x y z
N MET A 1 -31.98 -9.55 6.67
CA MET A 1 -31.58 -9.31 5.27
C MET A 1 -30.38 -8.38 5.29
N ALA A 2 -29.19 -8.87 4.96
CA ALA A 2 -28.01 -8.03 4.86
C ALA A 2 -28.08 -7.27 3.54
N VAL A 3 -28.13 -5.93 3.61
CA VAL A 3 -28.00 -5.09 2.43
C VAL A 3 -26.56 -5.25 1.96
N ALA A 4 -26.37 -5.97 0.85
CA ALA A 4 -25.12 -5.88 0.12
C ALA A 4 -25.03 -4.44 -0.38
N LEU A 5 -24.22 -3.62 0.29
CA LEU A 5 -23.76 -2.36 -0.28
C LEU A 5 -23.08 -2.75 -1.59
N SER A 6 -23.75 -2.49 -2.72
CA SER A 6 -23.11 -2.49 -4.02
C SER A 6 -22.00 -1.46 -3.93
N ARG A 7 -20.78 -1.92 -3.61
CA ARG A 7 -19.59 -1.07 -3.47
C ARG A 7 -19.35 -0.46 -4.84
N THR A 8 -19.87 0.74 -5.07
CA THR A 8 -19.52 1.52 -6.25
C THR A 8 -18.08 1.92 -6.06
N LEU A 9 -17.20 1.40 -6.91
CA LEU A 9 -15.80 1.77 -6.96
C LEU A 9 -15.72 3.31 -7.04
N LEU A 10 -14.92 3.93 -6.18
CA LEU A 10 -14.76 5.37 -6.20
C LEU A 10 -14.24 5.82 -7.57
N ASP A 11 -14.95 6.75 -8.21
CA ASP A 11 -14.55 7.31 -9.50
C ASP A 11 -13.41 8.32 -9.31
N LEU A 12 -12.18 7.83 -9.48
CA LEU A 12 -10.97 8.66 -9.39
C LEU A 12 -10.76 9.57 -10.61
N SER A 13 -11.53 9.46 -11.70
CA SER A 13 -11.39 10.36 -12.86
C SER A 13 -11.66 11.83 -12.51
N LYS A 14 -12.39 12.06 -11.42
CA LYS A 14 -12.73 13.38 -10.87
C LYS A 14 -11.88 13.78 -9.67
N LEU A 15 -10.81 13.02 -9.38
CA LEU A 15 -9.86 13.37 -8.33
C LEU A 15 -9.00 14.54 -8.82
N GLU A 16 -9.08 15.66 -8.10
CA GLU A 16 -8.18 16.79 -8.29
C GLU A 16 -6.73 16.35 -8.04
N PRO A 17 -5.79 16.61 -8.97
CA PRO A 17 -4.40 16.25 -8.77
C PRO A 17 -3.79 16.92 -7.53
N LEU A 18 -2.86 16.22 -6.88
CA LEU A 18 -2.07 16.79 -5.79
C LEU A 18 -1.16 17.91 -6.31
N ASP A 19 -1.32 19.11 -5.76
CA ASP A 19 -0.54 20.31 -6.11
C ASP A 19 0.35 20.82 -4.97
N GLY A 20 0.30 20.14 -3.81
CA GLY A 20 1.03 20.51 -2.60
C GLY A 20 0.20 21.27 -1.56
N THR A 21 -1.00 21.75 -1.90
CA THR A 21 -1.88 22.46 -0.97
C THR A 21 -3.10 21.63 -0.54
N ASN A 22 -3.46 20.64 -1.34
CA ASN A 22 -4.68 19.86 -1.21
C ASN A 22 -4.47 18.44 -0.65
N PHE A 23 -3.33 18.15 -0.01
CA PHE A 23 -2.96 16.81 0.47
C PHE A 23 -4.07 16.15 1.30
N LYS A 24 -4.65 16.84 2.28
CA LYS A 24 -5.70 16.26 3.15
C LYS A 24 -6.91 15.73 2.37
N ARG A 25 -7.36 16.45 1.33
CA ARG A 25 -8.52 16.03 0.52
C ARG A 25 -8.13 14.90 -0.44
N TRP A 26 -6.97 15.05 -1.06
CA TRP A 26 -6.42 14.09 -2.01
C TRP A 26 -6.15 12.74 -1.36
N SER A 27 -5.48 12.73 -0.20
CA SER A 27 -5.08 11.55 0.54
C SER A 27 -6.29 10.74 1.03
N GLN A 28 -7.32 11.40 1.56
CA GLN A 28 -8.55 10.74 2.02
C GLN A 28 -9.31 10.05 0.89
N LYS A 29 -9.40 10.67 -0.29
CA LYS A 29 -10.05 10.05 -1.45
C LYS A 29 -9.28 8.81 -1.94
N LEU A 30 -7.95 8.86 -1.95
CA LEU A 30 -7.14 7.70 -2.32
C LEU A 30 -7.19 6.59 -1.27
N LEU A 31 -7.19 6.91 0.03
CA LEU A 31 -7.33 5.89 1.08
C LEU A 31 -8.64 5.12 0.97
N ILE A 32 -9.77 5.83 0.79
CA ILE A 32 -11.08 5.18 0.58
C ILE A 32 -11.04 4.25 -0.64
N PHE A 33 -10.38 4.67 -1.72
CA PHE A 33 -10.22 3.84 -2.90
C PHE A 33 -9.34 2.61 -2.65
N PHE A 34 -8.22 2.76 -1.94
CA PHE A 34 -7.34 1.62 -1.62
C PHE A 34 -7.97 0.64 -0.63
N GLU A 35 -8.77 1.11 0.32
CA GLU A 35 -9.56 0.26 1.23
C GLU A 35 -10.59 -0.57 0.45
N GLN A 36 -11.22 0.00 -0.58
CA GLN A 36 -12.12 -0.74 -1.47
C GLN A 36 -11.41 -1.85 -2.25
N LEU A 37 -10.11 -1.66 -2.54
CA LEU A 37 -9.26 -2.61 -3.26
C LEU A 37 -8.51 -3.59 -2.34
N ASP A 38 -8.59 -3.42 -1.01
CA ASP A 38 -7.84 -4.20 -0.01
C ASP A 38 -6.31 -4.12 -0.21
N VAL A 39 -5.82 -2.91 -0.53
CA VAL A 39 -4.38 -2.63 -0.77
C VAL A 39 -3.83 -1.46 0.06
N ASP A 40 -4.65 -0.83 0.90
CA ASP A 40 -4.24 0.30 1.77
C ASP A 40 -3.15 -0.09 2.76
N TYR A 41 -3.11 -1.37 3.16
CA TYR A 41 -2.07 -1.93 4.04
C TYR A 41 -0.63 -1.65 3.54
N VAL A 42 -0.41 -1.51 2.23
CA VAL A 42 0.88 -1.17 1.62
C VAL A 42 1.44 0.15 2.14
N LEU A 43 0.57 1.13 2.43
CA LEU A 43 0.98 2.46 2.88
C LEU A 43 1.52 2.44 4.31
N PHE A 44 1.12 1.45 5.11
CA PHE A 44 1.40 1.41 6.54
C PHE A 44 2.34 0.25 6.93
N THR A 45 2.50 -0.73 6.05
CA THR A 45 3.28 -1.95 6.31
C THR A 45 4.57 -1.94 5.51
N ASP A 46 5.68 -2.26 6.17
CA ASP A 46 6.95 -2.48 5.48
C ASP A 46 6.88 -3.75 4.63
N PRO A 47 7.66 -3.84 3.54
CA PRO A 47 7.83 -5.09 2.81
C PRO A 47 8.20 -6.18 3.81
N LEU A 48 7.54 -7.34 3.73
CA LEU A 48 7.78 -8.44 4.67
C LEU A 48 9.27 -8.82 4.65
N GLU A 49 10.03 -8.34 5.62
CA GLU A 49 11.39 -8.81 5.85
C GLU A 49 11.29 -10.24 6.39
N ASN A 50 12.20 -11.10 5.93
CA ASN A 50 12.22 -12.53 6.25
C ASN A 50 11.85 -12.83 7.72
N PRO A 51 11.22 -13.98 8.03
CA PRO A 51 10.64 -14.29 9.34
C PRO A 51 11.64 -14.54 10.50
N HIS A 52 12.81 -13.89 10.49
CA HIS A 52 13.75 -13.94 11.62
C HIS A 52 13.66 -12.77 12.61
N GLN A 53 12.70 -11.86 12.46
CA GLN A 53 12.34 -10.92 13.53
C GLN A 53 10.84 -10.93 13.82
N THR A 54 10.40 -12.01 14.46
CA THR A 54 9.26 -11.95 15.38
C THR A 54 9.74 -11.31 16.68
N THR A 55 9.33 -10.07 16.94
CA THR A 55 9.41 -9.41 18.26
C THR A 55 8.29 -8.36 18.21
N ASN A 56 7.13 -8.45 18.85
CA ASN A 56 6.59 -9.30 19.90
C ASN A 56 5.07 -9.39 19.69
N THR A 57 4.47 -10.58 19.74
CA THR A 57 3.24 -10.89 20.51
C THR A 57 2.98 -12.39 20.42
N SER A 58 3.15 -13.06 21.57
CA SER A 58 2.58 -14.35 21.98
C SER A 58 2.83 -15.64 21.16
N THR A 59 3.73 -16.45 21.73
CA THR A 59 3.51 -17.87 22.11
C THR A 59 3.46 -18.93 21.01
N ALA A 60 4.61 -19.57 20.73
CA ALA A 60 4.93 -20.97 21.13
C ALA A 60 5.89 -21.71 20.15
N ILE A 61 7.12 -21.90 20.61
CA ILE A 61 7.96 -23.11 20.61
C ILE A 61 7.94 -24.08 19.40
N VAL A 62 8.99 -23.96 18.56
CA VAL A 62 9.92 -24.98 17.98
C VAL A 62 9.38 -26.35 17.51
N THR A 63 9.59 -26.71 16.23
CA THR A 63 10.37 -27.92 15.81
C THR A 63 10.70 -27.89 14.31
N ASP A 64 12.00 -28.04 14.09
CA ASP A 64 12.81 -28.47 12.94
C ASP A 64 12.11 -29.14 11.73
N SER A 65 12.40 -28.63 10.52
CA SER A 65 12.63 -29.40 9.28
C SER A 65 12.77 -28.43 8.09
N GLN A 66 14.02 -28.17 7.71
CA GLN A 66 14.34 -27.62 6.39
C GLN A 66 13.94 -28.64 5.33
N THR A 67 12.97 -28.31 4.45
CA THR A 67 13.03 -28.54 2.99
C THR A 67 11.76 -28.19 2.19
N GLU A 68 10.61 -27.78 2.77
CA GLU A 68 9.38 -27.56 1.95
C GLU A 68 8.58 -26.26 2.21
N THR A 69 9.10 -25.31 3.00
CA THR A 69 8.25 -24.28 3.65
C THR A 69 8.38 -22.83 3.16
N ASN A 70 9.13 -22.54 2.08
CA ASN A 70 9.34 -21.15 1.61
C ASN A 70 8.23 -20.61 0.67
N ARG A 71 7.41 -21.48 0.09
CA ARG A 71 6.37 -21.11 -0.88
C ARG A 71 5.38 -20.02 -0.38
N PRO A 72 4.80 -20.10 0.84
CA PRO A 72 3.87 -19.08 1.30
C PRO A 72 4.55 -17.71 1.53
N ASN A 73 5.83 -17.66 1.86
CA ASN A 73 6.57 -16.41 2.05
C ASN A 73 6.83 -15.70 0.71
N ASP A 74 7.19 -16.46 -0.32
CA ASP A 74 7.42 -15.93 -1.67
C ASP A 74 6.11 -15.41 -2.30
N GLU A 75 4.99 -16.11 -2.08
CA GLU A 75 3.66 -15.69 -2.54
C GLU A 75 3.20 -14.39 -1.85
N LEU A 76 3.42 -14.26 -0.54
CA LEU A 76 3.11 -13.04 0.22
C LEU A 76 3.96 -11.85 -0.25
N LYS A 77 5.26 -12.06 -0.44
CA LYS A 77 6.16 -11.03 -0.97
C LYS A 77 5.77 -10.62 -2.38
N ALA A 78 5.46 -11.58 -3.25
CA ALA A 78 5.00 -11.31 -4.61
C ALA A 78 3.65 -10.56 -4.63
N LYS A 79 2.74 -10.84 -3.69
CA LYS A 79 1.51 -10.07 -3.50
C LYS A 79 1.82 -8.63 -3.09
N TYR A 80 2.62 -8.44 -2.05
CA TYR A 80 3.02 -7.10 -1.59
C TYR A 80 3.64 -6.28 -2.72
N GLU A 81 4.57 -6.86 -3.50
CA GLU A 81 5.21 -6.16 -4.63
C GLU A 81 4.22 -5.75 -5.72
N ARG A 82 3.19 -6.57 -5.96
CA ARG A 82 2.14 -6.27 -6.94
C ARG A 82 1.26 -5.12 -6.45
N ASP A 83 0.84 -5.19 -5.19
CA ASP A 83 -0.04 -4.20 -4.58
C ASP A 83 0.71 -2.87 -4.39
N ASN A 84 2.00 -2.92 -4.00
CA ASN A 84 2.89 -1.76 -3.96
C ASN A 84 2.98 -1.06 -5.32
N LYS A 85 3.15 -1.80 -6.41
CA LYS A 85 3.16 -1.21 -7.76
C LYS A 85 1.82 -0.54 -8.10
N THR A 86 0.70 -1.16 -7.73
CA THR A 86 -0.65 -0.62 -7.93
C THR A 86 -0.85 0.69 -7.16
N VAL A 87 -0.62 0.67 -5.85
CA VAL A 87 -0.77 1.85 -4.98
C VAL A 87 0.15 2.97 -5.45
N ARG A 88 1.43 2.67 -5.70
CA ARG A 88 2.41 3.64 -6.22
C ARG A 88 1.95 4.26 -7.54
N GLY A 89 1.42 3.46 -8.46
CA GLY A 89 0.88 3.94 -9.73
C GLY A 89 -0.26 4.94 -9.54
N HIS A 90 -1.18 4.67 -8.62
CA HIS A 90 -2.27 5.60 -8.30
C HIS A 90 -1.79 6.88 -7.64
N LEU A 91 -0.83 6.81 -6.70
CA LEU A 91 -0.23 8.02 -6.10
C LEU A 91 0.35 8.92 -7.21
N LEU A 92 1.16 8.34 -8.10
CA LEU A 92 1.83 9.07 -9.18
C LEU A 92 0.86 9.63 -10.23
N ASN A 93 -0.16 8.86 -10.64
CA ASN A 93 -1.11 9.32 -11.66
C ASN A 93 -2.00 10.47 -11.19
N HIS A 94 -2.17 10.64 -9.87
CA HIS A 94 -3.03 11.66 -9.30
C HIS A 94 -2.25 12.81 -8.66
N MET A 95 -0.98 13.02 -9.01
CA MET A 95 -0.23 14.22 -8.64
C MET A 95 0.12 15.05 -9.87
N THR A 96 0.51 16.31 -9.67
CA THR A 96 1.02 17.17 -10.76
C THR A 96 2.32 16.61 -11.34
N ASN A 97 2.63 16.97 -12.60
CA ASN A 97 3.86 16.52 -13.27
C ASN A 97 5.14 16.82 -12.47
N THR A 98 5.21 17.99 -11.83
CA THR A 98 6.34 18.37 -10.98
C THR A 98 6.55 17.39 -9.82
N LEU A 99 5.47 16.96 -9.16
CA LEU A 99 5.55 15.97 -8.09
C LEU A 99 5.81 14.57 -8.66
N PHE A 100 5.21 14.22 -9.80
CA PHE A 100 5.48 12.96 -10.48
C PHE A 100 6.98 12.80 -10.74
N ASP A 101 7.63 13.79 -11.34
CA ASP A 101 9.06 13.75 -11.66
C ASP A 101 9.93 13.64 -10.39
N LEU A 102 9.48 14.22 -9.28
CA LEU A 102 10.15 14.10 -7.98
C LEU A 102 10.06 12.68 -7.40
N PHE A 103 8.93 12.01 -7.56
CA PHE A 103 8.63 10.73 -6.91
C PHE A 103 8.76 9.50 -7.80
N VAL A 104 8.88 9.64 -9.12
CA VAL A 104 8.88 8.51 -10.08
C VAL A 104 9.96 7.46 -9.77
N ASN A 105 11.10 7.90 -9.23
CA ASN A 105 12.23 7.03 -8.86
C ASN A 105 12.05 6.32 -7.52
N GLN A 106 11.07 6.72 -6.69
CA GLN A 106 10.76 6.02 -5.46
C GLN A 106 10.03 4.71 -5.76
N LYS A 107 10.52 3.60 -5.20
CA LYS A 107 9.97 2.26 -5.45
C LYS A 107 8.89 1.86 -4.46
N SER A 108 8.86 2.49 -3.28
CA SER A 108 7.94 2.22 -2.19
C SER A 108 6.80 3.24 -2.21
N ALA A 109 5.56 2.76 -2.29
CA ALA A 109 4.38 3.61 -2.14
C ALA A 109 4.32 4.24 -0.74
N LYS A 110 4.74 3.49 0.28
CA LYS A 110 4.86 3.97 1.66
C LYS A 110 5.83 5.15 1.79
N ASP A 111 6.97 5.10 1.10
CA ASP A 111 7.97 6.19 1.17
C ASP A 111 7.43 7.47 0.55
N ILE A 112 6.74 7.36 -0.60
CA ILE A 112 6.07 8.49 -1.23
C ILE A 112 5.02 9.06 -0.27
N TRP A 113 4.18 8.20 0.28
CA TRP A 113 3.11 8.58 1.20
C TRP A 113 3.63 9.33 2.43
N ASN A 114 4.62 8.76 3.13
CA ASN A 114 5.23 9.35 4.32
C ASN A 114 5.91 10.69 4.00
N THR A 115 6.56 10.80 2.84
CA THR A 115 7.18 12.05 2.39
C THR A 115 6.14 13.14 2.13
N LEU A 116 4.95 12.77 1.63
CA LEU A 116 3.86 13.70 1.38
C LEU A 116 3.14 14.12 2.67
N GLU A 117 3.01 13.21 3.64
CA GLU A 117 2.35 13.47 4.92
C GLU A 117 3.19 14.38 5.85
N THR A 118 4.52 14.35 5.71
CA THR A 118 5.45 15.14 6.52
C THR A 118 5.70 16.56 6.00
N ARG A 119 5.08 16.95 4.89
CA ARG A 119 5.17 18.29 4.28
C ARG A 119 4.00 19.18 4.69
#